data_AF-A0A2W7BQD2-F1
#
_entry.id   AF-A0A2W7BQD2-F1
#
_cell.length_a   1.000
_cell.length_b   1.000
_cell.length_c   1.000
_cell.angle_alpha   90.00
_cell.angle_beta   90.00
_cell.angle_gamma   90.00
#
_symmetry.space_group_name_H-M   'P 1'
#
loop_
_entity.id
_entity.type
_entity.pdbx_description
1 polymer ?
#
loop_
_entity_poly.entity_id
_entity_poly.type
_entity_poly.pdbx_seq_one_letter_code
_entity_poly.pdbx_strand_id
1 'polypeptide(L)'
;MAHKFFTRQDTQLLNRIQEHLSYEFPEIDLFKSTVGQNDHQDNRRPLICTIAVIDRDYSSASTWVKRLKHSIAKEYGIDISQITKLIAGDIDRLDLRLMDIEEQIKSIIYDFPVYNQFFDEFKIGFIHRAILLALIYSFSSRFDNPASFKRRLGLVTVEEQSGKKSDHKKGSSSALCRREWYLWVYSAINLAPEFRTHAEVLQPIFKYHDQVNASFSNDPDKI
;
A
#
# COMPACT_ATOMS: atom_id res chain seq x y z
N MET A 1 -7.12 -4.27 -8.65
CA MET A 1 -6.24 -3.75 -9.73
C MET A 1 -6.28 -2.23 -9.77
N ALA A 2 -7.48 -1.62 -9.75
CA ALA A 2 -7.67 -0.17 -9.64
C ALA A 2 -7.02 0.45 -8.39
N HIS A 3 -7.25 -0.11 -7.20
CA HIS A 3 -6.63 0.37 -5.94
C HIS A 3 -5.11 0.55 -6.05
N LYS A 4 -4.37 -0.52 -6.38
CA LYS A 4 -2.91 -0.50 -6.58
C LYS A 4 -2.44 0.51 -7.64
N PHE A 5 -3.22 0.72 -8.70
CA PHE A 5 -2.91 1.71 -9.73
C PHE A 5 -2.99 3.13 -9.17
N PHE A 6 -4.09 3.47 -8.49
CA PHE A 6 -4.29 4.78 -7.87
C PHE A 6 -3.29 5.04 -6.73
N THR A 7 -2.96 4.05 -5.90
CA THR A 7 -1.92 4.19 -4.86
C THR A 7 -0.56 4.54 -5.46
N ARG A 8 -0.20 3.93 -6.60
CA ARG A 8 1.06 4.25 -7.28
C ARG A 8 1.06 5.68 -7.83
N GLN A 9 -0.05 6.11 -8.45
CA GLN A 9 -0.17 7.48 -8.95
C GLN A 9 -0.11 8.50 -7.81
N ASP A 10 -0.83 8.23 -6.72
CA ASP A 10 -0.82 9.06 -5.52
C ASP A 10 0.60 9.21 -4.94
N THR A 11 1.35 8.12 -4.83
CA THR A 11 2.76 8.16 -4.36
C THR A 11 3.63 9.06 -5.25
N GLN A 12 3.43 9.01 -6.57
CA GLN A 12 4.20 9.85 -7.50
C GLN A 12 3.87 11.33 -7.36
N LEU A 13 2.59 11.66 -7.19
CA LEU A 13 2.15 13.05 -6.98
C LEU A 13 2.57 13.58 -5.61
N LEU A 14 2.55 12.73 -4.58
CA LEU A 14 3.06 13.06 -3.24
C LEU A 14 4.54 13.41 -3.25
N ASN A 15 5.37 12.60 -3.91
CA ASN A 15 6.80 12.91 -4.00
C ASN A 15 7.02 14.23 -4.73
N ARG A 16 6.27 14.46 -5.81
CA ARG A 16 6.36 15.70 -6.58
C ARG A 16 5.91 16.91 -5.78
N ILE A 17 4.82 16.82 -5.02
CA ILE A 17 4.37 17.94 -4.20
C ILE A 17 5.35 18.22 -3.06
N GLN A 18 5.99 17.19 -2.49
CA GLN A 18 7.05 17.36 -1.50
C GLN A 18 8.25 18.12 -2.08
N GLU A 19 8.68 17.80 -3.31
CA GLU A 19 9.74 18.55 -3.99
C GLU A 19 9.38 20.04 -4.13
N HIS A 20 8.16 20.35 -4.56
CA HIS A 20 7.70 21.75 -4.65
C HIS A 20 7.62 22.43 -3.27
N LEU A 21 7.06 21.73 -2.28
CA LEU A 21 6.88 22.27 -0.93
C LEU A 21 8.21 22.44 -0.18
N SER A 22 9.26 21.71 -0.54
CA SER A 22 10.59 21.93 0.04
C SER A 22 11.11 23.37 -0.17
N TYR A 23 10.67 24.03 -1.25
CA TYR A 23 10.97 25.42 -1.53
C TYR A 23 9.88 26.39 -1.04
N GLU A 24 8.60 26.04 -1.24
CA GLU A 24 7.46 26.93 -0.96
C GLU A 24 6.99 26.88 0.50
N PHE A 25 7.34 25.82 1.24
CA PHE A 25 6.98 25.57 2.63
C PHE A 25 8.01 24.60 3.28
N PRO A 26 9.25 25.05 3.52
CA PRO A 26 10.37 24.18 3.92
C PRO A 26 10.14 23.50 5.27
N GLU A 27 9.24 24.01 6.12
CA GLU A 27 8.91 23.39 7.39
C GLU A 27 8.12 22.07 7.25
N ILE A 28 7.73 21.70 6.03
CA ILE A 28 6.99 20.45 5.77
C ILE A 28 7.72 19.22 6.31
N ASP A 29 9.04 19.18 6.25
CA ASP A 29 9.82 18.03 6.71
C ASP A 29 9.74 17.81 8.22
N LEU A 30 9.42 18.87 8.97
CA LEU A 30 9.20 18.82 10.42
C LEU A 30 7.83 18.22 10.77
N PHE A 31 6.89 18.19 9.82
CA PHE A 31 5.50 17.85 10.08
C PHE A 31 5.02 16.71 9.17
N LYS A 32 4.65 15.59 9.77
CA LYS A 32 3.92 14.55 9.04
C LYS A 32 2.46 14.97 8.89
N SER A 33 1.96 14.97 7.66
CA SER A 33 0.52 15.09 7.35
C SER A 33 0.05 13.75 6.81
N THR A 34 -0.28 12.81 7.69
CA THR A 34 -0.88 11.53 7.26
C THR A 34 -2.40 11.61 7.15
N VAL A 35 -2.95 10.70 6.35
CA VAL A 35 -4.38 10.39 6.26
C VAL A 35 -4.91 10.15 7.69
N GLY A 36 -5.99 10.85 8.05
CA GLY A 36 -6.66 10.69 9.36
C GLY A 36 -5.99 11.37 10.57
N GLN A 37 -4.96 12.21 10.38
CA GLN A 37 -4.26 12.87 11.50
C GLN A 37 -4.92 14.13 12.08
N ASN A 38 -6.17 14.44 11.70
CA ASN A 38 -6.89 15.60 12.22
C ASN A 38 -8.21 15.20 12.89
N ASP A 39 -8.72 16.07 13.76
CA ASP A 39 -10.00 15.98 14.49
C ASP A 39 -11.25 15.69 13.62
N HIS A 40 -11.12 15.70 12.29
CA HIS A 40 -12.21 15.44 11.34
C HIS A 40 -12.10 14.02 10.79
N GLN A 41 -13.19 13.25 10.90
CA GLN A 41 -13.31 11.83 10.54
C GLN A 41 -13.24 11.54 9.02
N ASP A 42 -12.96 12.55 8.19
CA ASP A 42 -13.06 12.47 6.74
C ASP A 42 -11.93 11.66 6.07
N ASN A 43 -11.00 11.08 6.85
CA ASN A 43 -9.85 10.30 6.40
C ASN A 43 -8.93 10.99 5.37
N ARG A 44 -9.06 12.29 5.10
CA ARG A 44 -8.25 12.98 4.08
C ARG A 44 -7.02 13.68 4.66
N ARG A 45 -5.99 13.87 3.84
CA ARG A 45 -4.76 14.57 4.24
C ARG A 45 -5.02 16.06 4.47
N PRO A 46 -4.81 16.58 5.68
CA PRO A 46 -5.22 17.93 6.04
C PRO A 46 -4.37 19.02 5.37
N LEU A 47 -3.05 18.81 5.22
CA LEU A 47 -2.16 19.75 4.54
C LEU A 47 -2.56 19.91 3.07
N ILE A 48 -2.75 18.79 2.36
CA ILE A 48 -3.10 18.76 0.94
C ILE A 48 -4.38 19.54 0.67
N CYS A 49 -5.43 19.32 1.46
CA CYS A 49 -6.68 20.03 1.26
C CYS A 49 -6.59 21.52 1.60
N THR A 50 -5.76 21.87 2.58
CA THR A 50 -5.48 23.28 2.90
C THR A 50 -4.77 23.97 1.73
N ILE A 51 -3.79 23.32 1.12
CA ILE A 51 -3.04 23.82 -0.05
C ILE A 51 -3.95 23.95 -1.28
N ALA A 52 -4.78 22.93 -1.54
CA ALA A 52 -5.70 22.91 -2.66
C ALA A 52 -6.81 23.97 -2.57
N VAL A 53 -6.93 24.67 -1.44
CA VAL A 53 -8.02 25.63 -1.13
C VAL A 53 -9.37 24.94 -1.31
N ILE A 54 -9.45 23.68 -0.89
CA ILE A 54 -10.71 22.95 -0.85
C ILE A 54 -11.37 23.38 0.45
N ASP A 55 -12.49 24.10 0.32
CA ASP A 55 -13.35 24.47 1.44
C ASP A 55 -13.79 23.19 2.15
N ARG A 56 -13.07 22.86 3.22
CA ARG A 56 -13.70 22.20 4.35
C ARG A 56 -14.24 23.31 5.25
N ASP A 57 -15.10 22.98 6.21
CA ASP A 57 -15.41 23.86 7.34
C ASP A 57 -14.17 24.07 8.26
N TYR A 58 -12.98 24.19 7.67
CA TYR A 58 -11.82 24.76 8.30
C TYR A 58 -12.16 26.21 8.61
N SER A 59 -12.58 26.46 9.85
CA SER A 59 -12.45 27.80 10.39
C SER A 59 -11.00 28.25 10.17
N SER A 60 -10.78 29.56 10.10
CA SER A 60 -9.46 30.18 10.08
C SER A 60 -8.51 29.73 11.20
N ALA A 61 -8.98 28.89 12.14
CA ALA A 61 -8.24 28.28 13.22
C ALA A 61 -7.48 26.97 12.85
N SER A 62 -7.65 26.40 11.65
CA SER A 62 -6.91 25.18 11.24
C SER A 62 -5.41 25.33 11.46
N THR A 63 -4.81 24.35 12.14
CA THR A 63 -3.38 24.32 12.47
C THR A 63 -2.50 24.49 11.23
N TRP A 64 -2.89 23.89 10.10
CA TRP A 64 -2.15 23.99 8.85
C TRP A 64 -2.27 25.36 8.19
N VAL A 65 -3.43 26.02 8.28
CA VAL A 65 -3.60 27.40 7.83
C VAL A 65 -2.69 28.35 8.62
N LYS A 66 -2.61 28.16 9.95
CA LYS A 66 -1.70 28.95 10.79
C LYS A 66 -0.24 28.71 10.42
N ARG A 67 0.16 27.44 10.22
CA ARG A 67 1.53 27.07 9.83
C ARG A 67 1.93 27.68 8.49
N LEU A 68 1.07 27.58 7.47
CA LEU A 68 1.32 28.17 6.15
C LEU A 68 1.42 29.70 6.20
N LYS A 69 0.65 30.36 7.06
CA LYS A 69 0.73 31.81 7.26
C LYS A 69 2.02 32.27 7.92
N HIS A 70 2.61 31.44 8.79
CA HIS A 70 3.83 31.76 9.54
C HIS A 70 5.07 31.02 8.99
N SER A 71 5.02 30.56 7.73
CA SER A 71 6.17 29.94 7.10
C SER A 71 7.26 30.97 6.83
N ILE A 72 8.52 30.56 7.01
CA ILE A 72 9.73 31.30 6.66
C ILE A 72 9.69 31.71 5.17
N ALA A 73 9.13 30.88 4.29
CA ALA A 73 8.99 31.19 2.87
C ALA A 73 8.27 32.53 2.62
N LYS A 74 7.32 32.90 3.50
CA LYS A 74 6.60 34.18 3.43
C LYS A 74 7.49 35.38 3.72
N GLU A 75 8.48 35.25 4.60
CA GLU A 75 9.45 36.30 4.87
C GLU A 75 10.28 36.63 3.61
N TYR A 76 10.50 35.63 2.76
CA TYR A 76 11.16 35.78 1.46
C TYR A 76 10.20 36.12 0.31
N GLY A 77 8.92 36.36 0.59
CA GLY A 77 7.92 36.67 -0.43
C GLY A 77 7.55 35.49 -1.34
N ILE A 78 7.85 34.26 -0.91
CA ILE A 78 7.52 33.04 -1.64
C ILE A 78 6.13 32.57 -1.21
N ASP A 79 5.22 32.53 -2.18
CA ASP A 79 3.87 32.02 -2.01
C ASP A 79 3.74 30.61 -2.61
N ILE A 80 2.77 29.84 -2.12
CA ILE A 80 2.41 28.54 -2.71
C ILE A 80 1.99 28.74 -4.16
N SER A 81 2.68 28.08 -5.09
CA SER A 81 2.46 28.25 -6.52
C SER A 81 1.15 27.63 -6.98
N GLN A 82 0.64 28.10 -8.12
CA GLN A 82 -0.57 27.54 -8.72
C GLN A 82 -0.42 26.06 -9.09
N ILE A 83 0.80 25.63 -9.46
CA ILE A 83 1.10 24.23 -9.78
C ILE A 83 0.95 23.36 -8.53
N THR A 84 1.51 23.79 -7.39
CA THR A 84 1.38 23.08 -6.11
C THR A 84 -0.08 22.92 -5.71
N LYS A 85 -0.91 23.96 -5.90
CA LYS A 85 -2.35 23.90 -5.63
C LYS A 85 -3.08 22.90 -6.53
N LEU A 86 -2.74 22.86 -7.83
CA LEU A 86 -3.34 21.91 -8.78
C LEU A 86 -2.98 20.47 -8.42
N ILE A 87 -1.70 20.19 -8.14
CA ILE A 87 -1.24 18.86 -7.73
C ILE A 87 -1.93 18.44 -6.43
N ALA A 88 -2.05 19.35 -5.46
CA ALA A 88 -2.77 19.09 -4.21
C ALA A 88 -4.24 18.73 -4.46
N GLY A 89 -4.91 19.43 -5.36
CA GLY A 89 -6.28 19.12 -5.76
C GLY A 89 -6.42 17.73 -6.39
N ASP A 90 -5.47 17.33 -7.23
CA ASP A 90 -5.46 15.99 -7.83
C ASP A 90 -5.21 14.88 -6.79
N ILE A 91 -4.34 15.14 -5.82
CA ILE A 91 -4.10 14.21 -4.69
C ILE A 91 -5.38 14.05 -3.86
N ASP A 92 -6.10 15.13 -3.52
CA ASP A 92 -7.37 15.03 -2.78
C ASP A 92 -8.41 14.18 -3.53
N ARG A 93 -8.53 14.37 -4.86
CA ARG A 93 -9.42 13.55 -5.69
C ARG A 93 -9.02 12.08 -5.70
N LEU A 94 -7.72 11.78 -5.73
CA LEU A 94 -7.22 10.41 -5.65
C LEU A 94 -7.49 9.78 -4.29
N ASP A 95 -7.28 10.51 -3.19
CA ASP A 95 -7.59 10.07 -1.83
C ASP A 95 -9.09 9.71 -1.73
N LEU A 96 -9.97 10.59 -2.21
CA LEU A 96 -11.41 10.32 -2.29
C LEU A 96 -11.73 9.06 -3.10
N ARG A 97 -11.11 8.93 -4.27
CA ARG A 97 -11.36 7.77 -5.13
C ARG A 97 -10.88 6.47 -4.51
N LEU A 98 -9.76 6.52 -3.78
CA LEU A 98 -9.25 5.38 -3.02
C LEU A 98 -10.21 5.01 -1.91
N MET A 99 -10.77 5.98 -1.17
CA MET A 99 -11.79 5.71 -0.14
C MET A 99 -13.02 5.01 -0.70
N ASP A 100 -13.58 5.49 -1.80
CA ASP A 100 -14.72 4.85 -2.47
C ASP A 100 -14.42 3.39 -2.83
N ILE A 101 -13.22 3.15 -3.38
CA ILE A 101 -12.78 1.82 -3.77
C ILE A 101 -12.60 0.94 -2.53
N GLU A 102 -12.03 1.47 -1.45
CA GLU A 102 -11.83 0.73 -0.22
C GLU A 102 -13.15 0.38 0.46
N GLU A 103 -14.14 1.26 0.45
CA GLU A 103 -15.47 1.00 0.95
C GLU A 103 -16.17 -0.11 0.15
N GLN A 104 -16.09 -0.06 -1.19
CA GLN A 104 -16.59 -1.13 -2.07
C GLN A 104 -15.89 -2.47 -1.82
N ILE A 105 -14.57 -2.45 -1.59
CA ILE A 105 -13.84 -3.68 -1.30
C ILE A 105 -14.24 -4.21 0.08
N LYS A 106 -14.40 -3.35 1.09
CA LYS A 106 -14.83 -3.73 2.44
C LYS A 106 -16.19 -4.42 2.40
N SER A 107 -17.17 -3.84 1.70
CA SER A 107 -18.51 -4.45 1.60
C SER A 107 -18.44 -5.88 1.04
N ILE A 108 -17.60 -6.12 0.03
CA ILE A 108 -17.42 -7.44 -0.58
C ILE A 108 -16.67 -8.41 0.35
N ILE A 109 -15.65 -7.94 1.08
CA ILE A 109 -14.89 -8.83 1.98
C ILE A 109 -15.76 -9.33 3.12
N TYR A 110 -16.64 -8.50 3.67
CA TYR A 110 -17.49 -8.88 4.81
C TYR A 110 -18.53 -9.96 4.46
N ASP A 111 -18.77 -10.23 3.17
CA ASP A 111 -19.59 -11.37 2.72
C ASP A 111 -18.93 -12.74 2.96
N PHE A 112 -17.65 -12.78 3.41
CA PHE A 112 -16.87 -14.00 3.62
C PHE A 112 -16.52 -14.25 5.10
N PRO A 113 -17.50 -14.51 5.99
CA PRO A 113 -17.28 -14.55 7.45
C PRO A 113 -16.29 -15.63 7.88
N VAL A 114 -16.31 -16.81 7.25
CA VAL A 114 -15.39 -17.92 7.56
C VAL A 114 -13.94 -17.52 7.25
N TYR A 115 -13.68 -16.94 6.09
CA TYR A 115 -12.35 -16.46 5.73
C TYR A 115 -11.92 -15.29 6.61
N ASN A 116 -12.85 -14.37 6.95
CA ASN A 116 -12.56 -13.25 7.83
C ASN A 116 -12.14 -13.71 9.23
N GLN A 117 -12.75 -14.76 9.77
CA GLN A 117 -12.33 -15.35 11.04
C GLN A 117 -10.86 -15.81 11.01
N PHE A 118 -10.46 -16.53 9.95
CA PHE A 118 -9.06 -16.90 9.75
C PHE A 118 -8.17 -15.67 9.55
N PHE A 119 -8.61 -14.69 8.76
CA PHE A 119 -7.84 -13.47 8.56
C PHE A 119 -7.67 -12.67 9.86
N ASP A 120 -8.64 -12.69 10.76
CA ASP A 120 -8.57 -12.08 12.08
C ASP A 120 -7.59 -12.83 12.99
N GLU A 121 -7.63 -14.16 12.99
CA GLU A 121 -6.68 -15.02 13.72
C GLU A 121 -5.22 -14.71 13.33
N PHE A 122 -4.96 -14.58 12.02
CA PHE A 122 -3.64 -14.24 11.49
C PHE A 122 -3.36 -12.73 11.39
N LYS A 123 -4.26 -11.87 11.89
CA LYS A 123 -4.16 -10.39 11.82
C LYS A 123 -3.85 -9.84 10.43
N ILE A 124 -4.38 -10.48 9.39
CA ILE A 124 -4.18 -10.08 8.00
C ILE A 124 -4.91 -8.76 7.75
N GLY A 125 -4.20 -7.75 7.25
CA GLY A 125 -4.77 -6.43 6.96
C GLY A 125 -5.77 -6.46 5.79
N PHE A 126 -6.72 -5.52 5.79
CA PHE A 126 -7.84 -5.45 4.85
C PHE A 126 -7.46 -5.61 3.36
N ILE A 127 -6.44 -4.89 2.88
CA ILE A 127 -6.00 -4.98 1.48
C ILE A 127 -5.48 -6.39 1.15
N HIS A 128 -4.76 -7.01 2.09
CA HIS A 128 -4.26 -8.37 1.91
C HIS A 128 -5.40 -9.39 1.92
N ARG A 129 -6.45 -9.19 2.75
CA ARG A 129 -7.69 -10.00 2.67
C ARG A 129 -8.32 -9.91 1.29
N ALA A 130 -8.44 -8.70 0.74
CA ALA A 130 -8.98 -8.47 -0.59
C ALA A 130 -8.19 -9.23 -1.67
N ILE A 131 -6.86 -9.16 -1.59
CA ILE A 131 -5.97 -9.83 -2.54
C ILE A 131 -6.09 -11.35 -2.42
N LEU A 132 -6.03 -11.89 -1.20
CA LEU A 132 -6.15 -13.33 -0.95
C LEU A 132 -7.50 -13.86 -1.41
N LEU A 133 -8.61 -13.18 -1.07
CA LEU A 133 -9.94 -13.56 -1.56
C LEU A 133 -10.02 -13.48 -3.08
N ALA A 134 -9.46 -12.44 -3.72
CA ALA A 134 -9.43 -12.34 -5.18
C ALA A 134 -8.56 -13.40 -5.88
N LEU A 135 -7.67 -14.06 -5.14
CA LEU A 135 -6.83 -15.16 -5.60
C LEU A 135 -7.47 -16.53 -5.34
N ILE A 136 -8.09 -16.72 -4.17
CA ILE A 136 -8.73 -17.97 -3.72
C ILE A 136 -10.08 -18.14 -4.42
N TYR A 137 -10.88 -17.08 -4.44
CA TYR A 137 -12.25 -17.12 -4.92
C TYR A 137 -12.34 -16.64 -6.36
N SER A 138 -13.10 -17.38 -7.17
CA SER A 138 -13.27 -17.11 -8.60
C SER A 138 -14.35 -16.06 -8.81
N PHE A 139 -14.11 -14.83 -8.38
CA PHE A 139 -15.05 -13.75 -8.66
C PHE A 139 -15.11 -13.52 -10.18
N SER A 140 -16.17 -14.03 -10.81
CA SER A 140 -16.57 -13.87 -12.21
C SER A 140 -15.61 -14.41 -13.29
N SER A 141 -16.07 -15.41 -14.05
CA SER A 141 -15.52 -15.93 -15.33
C SER A 141 -14.04 -16.39 -15.39
N ARG A 142 -13.29 -16.25 -14.29
CA ARG A 142 -11.82 -16.40 -14.29
C ARG A 142 -11.31 -17.84 -14.36
N PHE A 143 -12.16 -18.81 -14.02
CA PHE A 143 -11.85 -20.24 -14.06
C PHE A 143 -12.94 -21.06 -14.74
N ASP A 144 -13.66 -20.46 -15.69
CA ASP A 144 -14.72 -21.16 -16.46
C ASP A 144 -14.19 -22.38 -17.24
N ASN A 145 -12.86 -22.46 -17.37
CA ASN A 145 -12.13 -23.43 -18.15
C ASN A 145 -10.99 -24.03 -17.31
N PRO A 146 -10.84 -25.37 -17.24
CA PRO A 146 -9.73 -26.06 -16.58
C PRO A 146 -8.34 -25.57 -17.01
N ALA A 147 -8.17 -25.14 -18.26
CA ALA A 147 -6.93 -24.56 -18.78
C ALA A 147 -6.61 -23.18 -18.18
N SER A 148 -7.62 -22.33 -17.92
CA SER A 148 -7.44 -21.03 -17.24
C SER A 148 -7.00 -21.22 -15.79
N PHE A 149 -7.57 -22.22 -15.11
CA PHE A 149 -7.14 -22.64 -13.78
C PHE A 149 -5.70 -23.20 -13.78
N LYS A 150 -5.39 -24.13 -14.70
CA LYS A 150 -4.05 -24.70 -14.85
C LYS A 150 -2.99 -23.63 -15.19
N ARG A 151 -3.31 -22.62 -16.02
CA ARG A 151 -2.41 -21.50 -16.34
C ARG A 151 -2.07 -20.66 -15.12
N ARG A 152 -2.97 -20.57 -14.15
CA ARG A 152 -2.79 -19.83 -12.89
C ARG A 152 -2.25 -20.65 -11.72
N LEU A 153 -2.29 -21.97 -11.81
CA LEU A 153 -1.45 -22.85 -10.99
C LEU A 153 0.00 -22.95 -11.51
N GLY A 154 0.24 -22.43 -12.71
CA GLY A 154 1.56 -22.41 -13.36
C GLY A 154 1.88 -23.73 -14.07
N LEU A 155 0.83 -24.50 -14.34
CA LEU A 155 0.88 -25.80 -15.01
C LEU A 155 0.80 -25.67 -16.54
N VAL A 156 0.48 -24.48 -17.07
CA VAL A 156 0.38 -24.20 -18.51
C VAL A 156 1.48 -23.25 -18.93
N THR A 157 2.01 -23.44 -20.13
CA THR A 157 2.96 -22.53 -20.76
C THR A 157 2.28 -21.21 -21.15
N VAL A 158 2.93 -20.11 -20.77
CA VAL A 158 2.56 -18.75 -21.15
C VAL A 158 3.58 -18.31 -22.19
N GLU A 159 3.07 -17.85 -23.32
CA GLU A 159 3.89 -17.24 -24.36
C GLU A 159 4.15 -15.78 -23.98
N GLU A 160 5.42 -15.45 -23.77
CA GLU A 160 5.87 -14.07 -23.62
C GLU A 160 6.33 -13.59 -24.99
N GLN A 161 5.63 -12.61 -25.57
CA GLN A 161 6.02 -12.00 -26.83
C GLN A 161 6.47 -10.56 -26.59
N SER A 162 7.71 -10.25 -26.98
CA SER A 162 8.25 -8.90 -26.96
C SER A 162 8.99 -8.64 -28.27
N GLY A 163 8.39 -7.81 -29.13
CA GLY A 163 8.91 -7.55 -30.47
C GLY A 163 9.00 -8.82 -31.32
N LYS A 164 10.19 -9.09 -31.90
CA LYS A 164 10.45 -10.24 -32.80
C LYS A 164 10.76 -11.57 -32.08
N LYS A 165 10.71 -11.62 -30.75
CA LYS A 165 10.95 -12.85 -29.97
C LYS A 165 9.66 -13.31 -29.31
N SER A 166 9.30 -14.56 -29.58
CA SER A 166 8.28 -15.33 -28.87
C SER A 166 8.97 -16.42 -28.07
N ASP A 167 8.71 -16.47 -26.76
CA ASP A 167 9.31 -17.45 -25.86
C ASP A 167 8.20 -18.13 -25.04
N HIS A 168 8.18 -19.46 -25.02
CA HIS A 168 7.16 -20.22 -24.28
C HIS A 168 7.72 -20.67 -22.94
N LYS A 169 7.33 -20.00 -21.86
CA LYS A 169 7.76 -20.37 -20.49
C LYS A 169 6.60 -21.00 -19.73
N LYS A 170 6.85 -21.99 -18.88
CA LYS A 170 5.82 -22.47 -17.94
C LYS A 170 5.38 -21.28 -17.07
N GLY A 171 4.08 -21.00 -17.05
CA GLY A 171 3.51 -19.78 -16.46
C GLY A 171 3.92 -19.59 -14.99
N SER A 172 4.51 -18.44 -14.69
CA SER A 172 5.04 -18.08 -13.37
C SER A 172 3.95 -17.64 -12.39
N SER A 173 2.90 -18.44 -12.21
CA SER A 173 1.81 -18.14 -11.27
C SER A 173 2.00 -18.81 -9.90
N SER A 174 2.89 -19.80 -9.82
CA SER A 174 3.48 -20.28 -8.57
C SER A 174 4.49 -19.30 -7.97
N ALA A 175 5.10 -18.39 -8.75
CA ALA A 175 6.01 -17.40 -8.19
C ALA A 175 5.26 -16.35 -7.37
N LEU A 176 4.06 -15.95 -7.80
CA LEU A 176 3.27 -14.93 -7.09
C LEU A 176 2.70 -15.50 -5.78
N CYS A 177 2.10 -16.69 -5.81
CA CYS A 177 1.62 -17.35 -4.59
C CYS A 177 2.76 -17.70 -3.63
N ARG A 178 3.91 -18.17 -4.14
CA ARG A 178 5.11 -18.41 -3.31
C ARG A 178 5.73 -17.12 -2.81
N ARG A 179 5.68 -16.02 -3.58
CA ARG A 179 6.18 -14.70 -3.18
C ARG A 179 5.29 -14.05 -2.14
N GLU A 180 3.97 -14.15 -2.26
CA GLU A 180 3.02 -13.66 -1.26
C GLU A 180 3.09 -14.51 0.01
N TRP A 181 3.21 -15.83 -0.11
CA TRP A 181 3.51 -16.71 1.03
C TRP A 181 4.86 -16.38 1.68
N TYR A 182 5.90 -16.19 0.87
CA TYR A 182 7.22 -15.81 1.35
C TYR A 182 7.20 -14.43 2.03
N LEU A 183 6.50 -13.45 1.47
CA LEU A 183 6.33 -12.12 2.07
C LEU A 183 5.54 -12.20 3.37
N TRP A 184 4.49 -13.03 3.43
CA TRP A 184 3.73 -13.28 4.64
C TRP A 184 4.61 -13.94 5.72
N VAL A 185 5.29 -15.05 5.40
CA VAL A 185 6.24 -15.71 6.29
C VAL A 185 7.35 -14.76 6.74
N TYR A 186 7.94 -13.99 5.82
CA TYR A 186 8.99 -13.02 6.13
C TYR A 186 8.48 -11.89 7.03
N SER A 187 7.27 -11.38 6.79
CA SER A 187 6.64 -10.38 7.66
C SER A 187 6.29 -10.96 9.04
N ALA A 188 5.85 -12.22 9.10
CA ALA A 188 5.58 -12.95 10.33
C ALA A 188 6.86 -13.21 11.16
N ILE A 189 8.00 -13.44 10.49
CA ILE A 189 9.31 -13.65 11.11
C ILE A 189 9.97 -12.37 11.61
N ASN A 190 9.79 -11.25 10.90
CA ASN A 190 10.36 -9.96 11.25
C ASN A 190 9.49 -9.12 12.21
N LEU A 191 8.31 -9.61 12.60
CA LEU A 191 7.55 -9.02 13.70
C LEU A 191 8.28 -9.23 15.04
N ALA A 192 8.05 -8.32 15.99
CA ALA A 192 8.67 -8.35 17.32
C ALA A 192 8.50 -9.74 18.00
N PRO A 193 9.44 -10.15 18.89
CA PRO A 193 9.46 -11.50 19.47
C PRO A 193 8.14 -11.94 20.10
N GLU A 194 7.37 -10.97 20.59
CA GLU A 194 6.06 -11.10 21.22
C GLU A 194 4.97 -11.69 20.29
N PHE A 195 5.16 -11.65 18.97
CA PHE A 195 4.21 -12.19 17.99
C PHE A 195 4.55 -13.61 17.51
N ARG A 196 5.71 -14.16 17.91
CA ARG A 196 6.20 -15.51 17.50
C ARG A 196 5.54 -16.66 18.27
N THR A 197 4.74 -16.35 19.27
CA THR A 197 4.21 -17.28 20.29
C THR A 197 2.93 -18.01 19.90
N HIS A 198 2.25 -17.61 18.81
CA HIS A 198 0.83 -18.00 18.63
C HIS A 198 0.54 -19.08 17.59
N ALA A 199 1.49 -19.52 16.77
CA ALA A 199 1.24 -20.56 15.77
C ALA A 199 2.25 -21.71 15.89
N GLU A 200 1.79 -22.87 16.35
CA GLU A 200 2.57 -24.12 16.45
C GLU A 200 3.17 -24.52 15.09
N VAL A 201 2.44 -24.21 14.01
CA VAL A 201 2.83 -24.42 12.61
C VAL A 201 4.05 -23.58 12.20
N LEU A 202 4.28 -22.41 12.82
CA LEU A 202 5.37 -21.51 12.46
C LEU A 202 6.68 -21.80 13.23
N GLN A 203 6.62 -22.59 14.31
CA GLN A 203 7.78 -22.95 15.13
C GLN A 203 8.93 -23.62 14.37
N PRO A 204 8.68 -24.56 13.43
CA PRO A 204 9.76 -25.14 12.61
C PRO A 204 10.45 -24.11 11.72
N ILE A 205 9.69 -23.12 11.22
CA ILE A 205 10.20 -22.08 10.32
C ILE A 205 11.07 -21.09 11.10
N PHE A 206 10.65 -20.68 12.31
CA PHE A 206 11.47 -19.84 13.18
C PHE A 206 12.79 -20.51 13.56
N LYS A 207 12.75 -21.80 13.95
CA LYS A 207 13.96 -22.56 14.28
C LYS A 207 14.94 -22.62 13.12
N TYR A 208 14.45 -22.86 11.90
CA TYR A 208 15.30 -22.87 10.71
C TYR A 208 15.90 -21.50 10.42
N HIS A 209 15.11 -20.43 10.53
CA HIS A 209 15.59 -19.06 10.34
C HIS A 209 16.67 -18.66 11.36
N ASP A 210 16.48 -18.98 12.64
CA ASP A 210 17.44 -18.66 13.70
C ASP A 210 18.75 -19.46 13.53
N GLN A 211 18.68 -20.73 13.09
CA GLN A 211 19.85 -21.54 12.73
C GLN A 211 20.64 -20.91 11.57
N VAL A 212 19.93 -20.46 10.54
CA VAL A 212 20.53 -19.82 9.37
C VAL A 212 21.19 -18.49 9.75
N ASN A 213 20.53 -17.63 10.54
CA ASN A 213 21.13 -16.37 11.01
C ASN A 213 22.34 -16.60 11.92
N ALA A 214 22.28 -17.59 12.82
CA ALA A 214 23.44 -17.97 13.63
C ALA A 214 24.61 -18.45 12.76
N SER A 215 24.34 -19.14 11.64
CA SER A 215 25.37 -19.57 10.71
C SER A 215 26.03 -18.40 9.94
N PHE A 216 25.27 -17.35 9.61
CA PHE A 216 25.80 -16.13 8.98
C PHE A 216 26.57 -15.25 9.98
N SER A 217 26.13 -15.19 11.24
CA SER A 217 26.81 -14.39 12.27
C SER A 217 28.17 -14.98 12.68
N ASN A 218 28.41 -16.27 12.41
CA ASN A 218 29.63 -16.99 12.74
C ASN A 218 30.64 -17.07 11.57
N ASP A 219 30.29 -16.61 10.37
CA ASP A 219 31.10 -16.74 9.16
C ASP A 219 30.89 -15.53 8.23
N PRO A 220 31.61 -14.41 8.44
CA PRO A 220 31.35 -13.12 7.79
C PRO A 220 31.61 -13.09 6.28
N ASP A 221 32.25 -14.12 5.71
CA ASP A 221 32.61 -14.18 4.28
C ASP A 221 31.52 -14.83 3.39
N LYS A 222 30.34 -15.14 3.95
CA LYS A 222 29.21 -15.78 3.23
C LYS A 222 28.09 -14.84 2.78
N ILE A 223 28.35 -13.52 2.70
CA ILE A 223 27.41 -12.55 2.11
C ILE A 223 27.49 -12.60 0.58
#